data_AF-A0AAW7JJZ7-F1
#
_entry.id   AF-A0AAW7JJZ7-F1
#
_cell.length_a   1.000
_cell.length_b   1.000
_cell.length_c   1.000
_cell.angle_alpha   90.00
_cell.angle_beta   90.00
_cell.angle_gamma   90.00
#
_symmetry.space_group_name_H-M   'P 1'
#
loop_
_entity.id
_entity.type
_entity.pdbx_description
1 polymer ?
#
loop_
_entity_poly.entity_id
_entity_poly.type
_entity_poly.pdbx_seq_one_letter_code
_entity_poly.pdbx_strand_id
1 'polypeptide(L)'
;MKKNDGHIGTLIERYFDGTTTASEERELARYFRQAGDNIPDEWVPIRAMMAYADEERAAVDAPDTTGVRTARTAVMRRRRLIPAVAALLAAACVAGVLLLTGTHGGSDGYAVIDGKVYTSRRVVEREAVEALRMVSADDSDPYSALDMMTY
;
A
#
# COMPACT_ATOMS: atom_id res chain seq x y z
N MET A 1 9.12 -22.09 27.93
CA MET A 1 9.53 -20.95 27.10
C MET A 1 11.00 -21.07 26.75
N LYS A 2 11.36 -21.06 25.46
CA LYS A 2 12.77 -20.92 25.10
C LYS A 2 13.17 -19.49 25.46
N LYS A 3 14.40 -19.30 25.95
CA LYS A 3 14.89 -18.00 26.45
C LYS A 3 14.74 -16.86 25.42
N ASN A 4 14.69 -17.21 24.13
CA ASN A 4 14.50 -16.28 23.02
C ASN A 4 13.05 -15.79 22.87
N ASP A 5 12.06 -16.58 23.28
CA ASP A 5 10.64 -16.21 23.12
C ASP A 5 10.29 -15.02 24.02
N GLY A 6 10.85 -14.96 25.23
CA GLY A 6 10.64 -13.83 26.16
C GLY A 6 11.24 -12.52 25.66
N HIS A 7 12.45 -12.57 25.09
CA HIS A 7 13.12 -11.39 24.51
C HIS A 7 12.37 -10.85 23.28
N ILE A 8 11.94 -11.76 22.39
CA ILE A 8 11.13 -11.39 21.22
C ILE A 8 9.78 -10.81 21.65
N GLY A 9 9.15 -11.34 22.69
CA GLY A 9 7.94 -10.76 23.29
C GLY A 9 8.14 -9.32 23.74
N THR A 10 9.20 -9.02 24.50
CA THR A 10 9.52 -7.64 24.92
C THR A 10 9.80 -6.71 23.73
N LEU A 11 10.47 -7.22 22.69
CA LEU A 11 10.72 -6.49 21.46
C LEU A 11 9.45 -6.13 20.72
N ILE A 12 8.49 -7.05 20.68
CA ILE A 12 7.16 -6.84 20.07
C ILE A 12 6.41 -5.73 20.79
N GLU A 13 6.34 -5.78 22.11
CA GLU A 13 5.66 -4.75 22.91
C GLU A 13 6.28 -3.37 22.65
N ARG A 14 7.61 -3.28 22.74
CA ARG A 14 8.34 -2.03 22.47
C ARG A 14 8.19 -1.54 21.02
N TYR A 15 8.03 -2.44 20.07
CA TYR A 15 7.79 -2.10 18.66
C TYR A 15 6.44 -1.41 18.49
N PHE A 16 5.39 -1.94 19.14
CA PHE A 16 4.07 -1.31 19.16
C PHE A 16 4.05 0.02 19.92
N ASP A 17 4.86 0.14 20.97
CA ASP A 17 5.07 1.40 21.69
C ASP A 17 5.96 2.39 20.93
N GLY A 18 6.55 2.00 19.80
CA GLY A 18 7.43 2.85 18.97
C GLY A 18 8.77 3.20 19.62
N THR A 19 9.22 2.40 20.59
CA THR A 19 10.48 2.63 21.32
C THR A 19 11.64 1.75 20.83
N THR A 20 11.45 1.01 19.74
CA THR A 20 12.49 0.19 19.12
C THR A 20 13.47 1.02 18.30
N THR A 21 14.71 0.57 18.29
CA THR A 21 15.77 1.07 17.40
C THR A 21 15.75 0.31 16.07
N ALA A 22 16.36 0.87 15.03
CA ALA A 22 16.46 0.20 13.73
C ALA A 22 17.22 -1.14 13.77
N SER A 23 18.15 -1.33 14.71
CA SER A 23 18.83 -2.63 14.92
C SER A 23 17.90 -3.68 15.52
N GLU A 24 17.07 -3.28 16.48
CA GLU A 24 16.09 -4.12 17.14
C GLU A 24 14.99 -4.58 16.18
N GLU A 25 14.50 -3.68 15.31
CA GLU A 25 13.55 -4.03 14.26
C GLU A 25 14.14 -5.02 13.24
N ARG A 26 15.42 -4.88 12.88
CA ARG A 26 16.11 -5.86 12.02
C ARG A 26 16.27 -7.21 12.68
N GLU A 27 16.46 -7.24 13.99
CA GLU A 27 16.50 -8.49 14.77
C GLU A 27 15.12 -9.16 14.78
N LEU A 28 14.07 -8.37 15.02
CA LEU A 28 12.68 -8.83 15.01
C LEU A 28 12.27 -9.41 13.64
N ALA A 29 12.56 -8.69 12.55
CA ALA A 29 12.32 -9.17 11.19
C ALA A 29 13.11 -10.46 10.88
N ARG A 30 14.37 -10.54 11.34
CA ARG A 30 15.20 -11.74 11.17
C ARG A 30 14.63 -12.95 11.91
N TYR A 31 14.13 -12.76 13.13
CA TYR A 31 13.48 -13.81 13.90
C TYR A 31 12.28 -14.37 13.15
N PHE A 32 11.36 -13.51 12.71
CA PHE A 32 10.15 -13.95 11.99
C PHE A 32 10.44 -14.62 10.65
N ARG A 33 11.54 -14.27 9.98
CA ARG A 33 12.00 -14.93 8.75
C ARG A 33 12.53 -16.35 8.99
N GLN A 34 13.09 -16.61 10.18
CA GLN A 34 13.73 -17.88 10.53
C GLN A 34 12.82 -18.83 11.32
N ALA A 35 11.80 -18.30 12.00
CA ALA A 35 10.97 -19.06 12.93
C ALA A 35 10.03 -20.10 12.25
N GLY A 36 9.80 -19.98 10.93
CA GLY A 36 8.94 -20.92 10.19
C GLY A 36 7.52 -20.97 10.74
N ASP A 37 7.00 -22.17 10.97
CA ASP A 37 5.68 -22.41 11.59
C ASP A 37 5.73 -22.51 13.12
N ASN A 38 6.91 -22.36 13.74
CA ASN A 38 7.08 -22.47 15.19
C ASN A 38 6.93 -21.09 15.85
N ILE A 39 5.76 -20.47 15.69
CA ILE A 39 5.43 -19.14 16.21
C ILE A 39 4.05 -19.23 16.90
N PRO A 40 3.86 -18.61 18.08
CA PRO A 40 2.54 -18.51 18.72
C PRO A 40 1.50 -17.82 17.82
N ASP A 41 0.23 -18.23 17.93
CA ASP A 41 -0.86 -17.67 17.12
C ASP A 41 -1.00 -16.15 17.30
N GLU A 42 -0.74 -15.63 18.50
CA GLU A 42 -0.78 -14.19 18.77
C GLU A 42 0.27 -13.37 17.97
N TRP A 43 1.35 -13.99 17.50
CA TRP A 43 2.43 -13.32 16.77
C TRP A 43 2.34 -13.51 15.25
N VAL A 44 1.40 -14.32 14.76
CA VAL A 44 1.16 -14.52 13.32
C VAL A 44 0.85 -13.19 12.59
N PRO A 45 0.03 -12.27 13.14
CA PRO A 45 -0.20 -10.97 12.51
C PRO A 45 1.08 -10.13 12.41
N ILE A 46 1.94 -10.21 13.42
CA ILE A 46 3.20 -9.46 13.48
C ILE A 46 4.17 -9.97 12.42
N ARG A 47 4.24 -11.29 12.21
CA ARG A 47 5.00 -11.89 11.10
C ARG A 47 4.59 -11.32 9.75
N ALA A 48 3.29 -11.16 9.52
CA ALA A 48 2.77 -10.60 8.27
C ALA A 48 3.20 -9.12 8.09
N MET A 49 3.14 -8.32 9.15
CA MET A 49 3.60 -6.93 9.12
C MET A 49 5.10 -6.82 8.77
N MET A 50 5.93 -7.66 9.40
CA MET A 50 7.37 -7.68 9.15
C MET A 50 7.70 -8.11 7.72
N ALA A 51 6.96 -9.09 7.19
CA ALA A 51 7.11 -9.51 5.80
C ALA A 51 6.75 -8.40 4.80
N TYR A 52 5.67 -7.66 5.06
CA TYR A 52 5.27 -6.52 4.23
C TYR A 52 6.34 -5.40 4.24
N ALA A 53 6.85 -5.05 5.42
CA ALA A 53 7.90 -4.03 5.55
C ALA A 53 9.20 -4.42 4.82
N ASP A 54 9.55 -5.72 4.82
CA ASP A 54 10.69 -6.24 4.07
C ASP A 54 10.46 -6.16 2.54
N GLU A 55 9.24 -6.46 2.07
CA GLU A 55 8.87 -6.35 0.66
C GLU A 55 8.89 -4.91 0.15
N GLU A 56 8.39 -3.95 0.95
CA GLU A 56 8.47 -2.53 0.61
C GLU A 56 9.92 -2.04 0.49
N ARG A 57 10.80 -2.40 1.43
CA ARG A 57 12.23 -2.06 1.34
C ARG A 57 12.88 -2.68 0.11
N ALA A 58 12.61 -3.95 -0.17
CA ALA A 58 13.14 -4.62 -1.36
C ALA A 58 12.61 -4.01 -2.68
N ALA A 59 11.39 -3.47 -2.68
CA ALA A 59 10.82 -2.77 -3.82
C ALA A 59 11.46 -1.39 -4.04
N VAL A 60 11.84 -0.68 -2.97
CA VAL A 60 12.57 0.60 -3.03
C VAL A 60 14.02 0.40 -3.46
N ASP A 61 14.67 -0.66 -2.99
CA ASP A 61 16.06 -0.99 -3.34
C ASP A 61 16.19 -1.67 -4.72
N ALA A 62 15.06 -2.02 -5.35
CA ALA A 62 15.06 -2.55 -6.71
C ALA A 62 15.47 -1.43 -7.68
N PRO A 63 16.41 -1.69 -8.61
CA PRO A 63 16.80 -0.69 -9.58
C PRO A 63 15.57 -0.25 -10.38
N ASP A 64 15.37 1.07 -10.52
CA ASP A 64 14.32 1.69 -11.32
C ASP A 64 14.30 1.07 -12.73
N THR A 65 13.46 0.04 -12.86
CA THR A 65 13.11 -0.56 -14.12
C THR A 65 11.65 -0.23 -14.28
N THR A 66 11.40 0.94 -14.84
CA THR A 66 10.18 1.26 -15.59
C THR A 66 10.04 0.23 -16.71
N GLY A 67 9.49 -0.91 -16.35
CA GLY A 67 9.36 -2.09 -17.20
C GLY A 67 8.47 -3.07 -16.47
N VAL A 68 7.21 -3.12 -16.89
CA VAL A 68 6.21 -4.18 -16.65
C VAL A 68 6.71 -5.29 -15.73
N ARG A 69 6.23 -5.31 -14.48
CA ARG A 69 6.47 -6.37 -13.49
C ARG A 69 5.87 -7.68 -14.00
N THR A 70 6.62 -8.42 -14.81
CA THR A 70 6.46 -9.86 -14.93
C THR A 70 7.19 -10.48 -13.74
N ALA A 71 6.41 -11.08 -12.84
CA ALA A 71 6.93 -11.80 -11.68
C ALA A 71 7.99 -12.79 -12.15
N ARG A 72 9.25 -12.57 -11.76
CA ARG A 72 10.32 -13.55 -11.96
C ARG A 72 10.07 -14.70 -11.01
N THR A 73 9.38 -15.74 -11.47
CA THR A 73 9.47 -17.06 -10.85
C THR A 73 10.89 -17.57 -11.02
N ALA A 74 11.66 -17.57 -9.93
CA ALA A 74 12.95 -18.24 -9.87
C ALA A 74 12.71 -19.76 -9.98
N VAL A 75 12.98 -20.34 -11.15
CA VAL A 75 13.08 -21.79 -11.32
C VAL A 75 14.47 -22.11 -11.83
N MET A 76 15.23 -22.79 -10.98
CA MET A 76 16.57 -23.29 -11.28
C MET A 76 16.49 -24.38 -12.37
N ARG A 77 17.43 -24.30 -13.33
CA ARG A 77 17.67 -25.16 -14.50
C ARG A 77 17.23 -26.64 -14.39
N ARG A 78 16.53 -27.14 -15.42
CA ARG A 78 17.06 -28.08 -16.46
C ARG A 78 15.91 -28.72 -17.26
N ARG A 79 16.01 -28.60 -18.59
CA ARG A 79 15.96 -29.66 -19.63
C ARG A 79 15.17 -29.18 -20.84
N ARG A 80 15.83 -29.31 -21.99
CA ARG A 80 15.47 -28.77 -23.29
C ARG A 80 14.25 -29.48 -23.89
N LEU A 81 13.60 -28.77 -24.82
CA LEU A 81 12.62 -29.20 -25.83
C LEU A 81 11.22 -29.44 -25.21
N ILE A 82 10.16 -28.67 -25.50
CA ILE A 82 9.52 -28.46 -26.81
C ILE A 82 8.64 -27.17 -26.71
N PRO A 83 8.98 -26.03 -27.35
CA PRO A 83 8.11 -24.85 -27.30
C PRO A 83 7.50 -24.58 -28.69
N ALA A 84 6.28 -25.05 -28.92
CA ALA A 84 5.46 -24.53 -30.03
C ALA A 84 3.95 -24.65 -29.74
N VAL A 85 3.51 -25.71 -29.05
CA VAL A 85 2.09 -25.94 -28.76
C VAL A 85 1.61 -25.17 -27.52
N ALA A 86 2.49 -24.93 -26.54
CA ALA A 86 2.13 -24.26 -25.28
C ALA A 86 1.84 -22.74 -25.43
N ALA A 87 2.35 -22.09 -26.48
CA ALA A 87 2.20 -20.66 -26.68
C ALA A 87 0.76 -20.26 -27.09
N LEU A 88 0.05 -21.11 -27.82
CA LEU A 88 -1.32 -20.85 -28.30
C LEU A 88 -2.38 -20.95 -27.19
N LEU A 89 -2.22 -21.91 -26.26
CA LEU A 89 -3.10 -22.04 -25.08
C LEU A 89 -2.89 -20.90 -24.07
N ALA A 90 -1.65 -20.43 -23.91
CA ALA A 90 -1.35 -19.32 -22.99
C ALA A 90 -2.01 -18.00 -23.42
N ALA A 91 -2.05 -17.71 -24.72
CA ALA A 91 -2.66 -16.47 -25.23
C ALA A 91 -4.19 -16.41 -25.01
N ALA A 92 -4.90 -17.54 -25.17
CA ALA A 92 -6.33 -17.62 -24.94
C ALA A 92 -6.69 -17.46 -23.45
N CYS A 93 -5.88 -18.03 -22.54
CA CYS A 93 -6.08 -17.86 -21.10
C CYS A 93 -5.85 -16.43 -20.63
N VAL A 94 -4.83 -15.73 -21.15
CA VAL A 94 -4.56 -14.33 -20.79
C VAL A 94 -5.68 -13.40 -21.27
N ALA A 95 -6.18 -13.59 -22.49
CA ALA A 95 -7.35 -12.85 -22.99
C ALA A 95 -8.62 -13.13 -22.19
N GLY A 96 -8.86 -14.39 -21.80
CA GLY A 96 -9.98 -14.79 -20.95
C GLY A 96 -9.92 -14.19 -19.55
N VAL A 97 -8.74 -14.15 -18.92
CA VAL A 97 -8.54 -13.51 -17.61
C VAL A 97 -8.71 -12.01 -17.70
N LEU A 98 -8.14 -11.34 -18.71
CA LEU A 98 -8.33 -9.88 -18.93
C LEU A 98 -9.78 -9.49 -19.20
N LEU A 99 -10.58 -10.36 -19.83
CA LEU A 99 -12.02 -10.15 -19.99
C LEU A 99 -12.79 -10.45 -18.68
N LEU A 100 -12.36 -11.43 -17.87
CA LEU A 100 -12.96 -11.70 -16.56
C LEU A 100 -12.63 -10.63 -15.51
N THR A 101 -11.43 -10.06 -15.54
CA THR A 101 -10.96 -9.04 -14.58
C THR A 101 -11.09 -7.62 -15.13
N GLY A 102 -11.41 -7.47 -16.41
CA GLY A 102 -11.58 -6.20 -17.09
C GLY A 102 -12.82 -5.47 -16.62
N THR A 103 -12.58 -4.30 -16.02
CA THR A 103 -13.54 -3.26 -15.63
C THR A 103 -14.16 -3.34 -14.24
N HIS A 104 -13.35 -3.58 -13.20
CA HIS A 104 -13.68 -3.01 -11.88
C HIS A 104 -13.33 -1.51 -11.90
N GLY A 105 -14.05 -0.75 -12.74
CA GLY A 105 -13.97 0.71 -12.83
C GLY A 105 -14.84 1.40 -11.78
N GLY A 106 -15.01 0.79 -10.61
CA GLY A 106 -15.72 1.38 -9.48
C GLY A 106 -14.69 1.87 -8.48
N SER A 107 -14.42 3.17 -8.47
CA SER A 107 -13.74 3.78 -7.32
C SER A 107 -14.66 3.63 -6.11
N ASP A 108 -14.27 2.85 -5.10
CA ASP A 108 -14.93 2.74 -3.79
C ASP A 108 -14.73 4.03 -2.96
N GLY A 109 -15.05 5.18 -3.54
CA GLY A 109 -15.04 6.47 -2.87
C GLY A 109 -16.40 6.78 -2.27
N TYR A 110 -16.43 7.19 -1.01
CA TYR A 110 -17.61 7.72 -0.34
C TYR A 110 -17.28 9.03 0.37
N ALA A 111 -18.29 9.86 0.59
CA ALA A 111 -18.20 11.05 1.43
C ALA A 111 -19.33 11.04 2.46
N VAL A 112 -19.07 11.61 3.64
CA VAL A 112 -20.07 11.81 4.68
C VAL A 112 -20.42 13.30 4.70
N ILE A 113 -21.67 13.62 4.35
CA ILE A 113 -22.21 14.99 4.32
C ILE A 113 -23.41 14.99 5.27
N ASP A 114 -23.42 15.89 6.26
CA ASP A 114 -24.46 15.96 7.31
C ASP A 114 -24.76 14.61 8.01
N GLY A 115 -23.72 13.81 8.24
CA GLY A 115 -23.85 12.49 8.88
C GLY A 115 -24.43 11.39 7.98
N LYS A 116 -24.64 11.65 6.68
CA LYS A 116 -25.12 10.66 5.71
C LYS A 116 -24.03 10.29 4.72
N VAL A 117 -23.95 9.00 4.38
CA VAL A 117 -22.96 8.46 3.44
C VAL A 117 -23.45 8.62 1.99
N TYR A 118 -22.62 9.18 1.13
CA TYR A 118 -22.87 9.35 -0.29
C TYR A 118 -21.75 8.70 -1.12
N THR A 119 -22.14 7.89 -2.10
CA THR A 119 -21.23 7.26 -3.09
C THR A 119 -21.37 7.88 -4.48
N SER A 120 -22.39 8.71 -4.69
CA SER A 120 -22.63 9.37 -5.97
C SER A 120 -21.65 10.52 -6.17
N ARG A 121 -20.67 10.33 -7.06
CA ARG A 121 -19.64 11.33 -7.42
C ARG A 121 -20.21 12.74 -7.64
N ARG A 122 -21.32 12.88 -8.37
CA ARG A 122 -21.95 14.19 -8.67
C ARG A 122 -22.41 14.95 -7.43
N VAL A 123 -22.87 14.25 -6.40
CA VAL A 123 -23.33 14.88 -5.14
C VAL A 123 -22.12 15.33 -4.34
N VAL A 124 -21.11 14.46 -4.23
CA VAL A 124 -19.86 14.75 -3.53
C VAL A 124 -19.13 15.95 -4.15
N GLU A 125 -18.98 15.98 -5.47
CA GLU A 125 -18.29 17.07 -6.17
C GLU A 125 -19.01 18.41 -6.00
N ARG A 126 -20.34 18.43 -6.10
CA ARG A 126 -21.13 19.65 -5.91
C ARG A 126 -20.97 20.20 -4.50
N GLU A 127 -21.15 19.35 -3.50
CA GLU A 127 -21.06 19.75 -2.09
C GLU A 127 -19.66 20.25 -1.75
N ALA A 128 -18.62 19.55 -2.24
CA ALA A 128 -17.24 19.96 -2.03
C ALA A 128 -16.95 21.34 -2.61
N VAL A 129 -17.46 21.65 -3.81
CA VAL A 129 -17.29 22.98 -4.44
C VAL A 129 -18.03 24.06 -3.66
N GLU A 130 -19.24 23.77 -3.18
CA GLU A 130 -20.01 24.71 -2.37
C GLU A 130 -19.31 25.01 -1.03
N ALA A 131 -18.79 23.98 -0.36
CA ALA A 131 -17.98 24.13 0.85
C ALA A 131 -16.74 25.01 0.63
N LEU A 132 -16.04 24.82 -0.49
CA LEU A 132 -14.89 25.65 -0.84
C LEU A 132 -15.27 27.13 -1.06
N ARG A 133 -16.43 27.40 -1.67
CA ARG A 133 -16.93 28.77 -1.89
C ARG A 133 -17.32 29.48 -0.61
N MET A 134 -17.77 28.75 0.42
CA MET A 134 -18.04 29.35 1.72
C MET A 134 -16.77 29.84 2.42
N VAL A 135 -15.61 29.27 2.08
CA VAL A 135 -14.31 29.63 2.67
C VAL A 135 -13.51 30.59 1.77
N SER A 136 -13.83 30.67 0.47
CA SER A 136 -13.16 31.63 -0.41
C SER A 136 -13.44 33.05 0.06
N ALA A 137 -12.36 33.80 0.32
CA ALA A 137 -12.46 35.23 0.54
C ALA A 137 -13.07 35.88 -0.71
N ASP A 138 -13.96 36.85 -0.50
CA ASP A 138 -14.42 37.73 -1.58
C ASP A 138 -13.21 38.41 -2.23
N ASP A 139 -13.33 38.76 -3.51
CA ASP A 139 -12.31 39.46 -4.30
C ASP A 139 -12.10 40.91 -3.84
N SER A 140 -12.51 41.23 -2.60
CA SER A 140 -12.12 42.45 -1.90
C SER A 140 -10.60 42.41 -1.76
N ASP A 141 -9.93 43.12 -2.66
CA ASP A 141 -8.49 43.26 -2.64
C ASP A 141 -8.06 43.67 -1.22
N PRO A 142 -7.38 42.78 -0.47
CA PRO A 142 -7.06 43.01 0.93
C PRO A 142 -6.08 44.17 1.12
N TYR A 143 -5.53 44.71 0.02
CA TYR A 143 -4.65 45.86 -0.02
C TYR A 143 -5.29 47.13 -0.55
N SER A 144 -6.59 47.16 -0.87
CA SER A 144 -7.29 48.37 -1.32
C SER A 144 -7.25 49.52 -0.30
N ALA A 145 -6.99 49.22 0.97
CA ALA A 145 -6.76 50.23 2.01
C ALA A 145 -5.45 51.04 1.80
N LEU A 146 -4.47 50.52 1.07
CA LEU A 146 -3.19 51.20 0.81
C LEU A 146 -3.30 52.27 -0.28
N ASP A 147 -4.23 52.12 -1.23
CA ASP A 147 -4.50 53.11 -2.28
C ASP A 147 -5.08 54.43 -1.73
N MET A 148 -5.61 54.42 -0.49
CA MET A 148 -6.13 55.63 0.15
C MET A 148 -5.06 56.46 0.90
N MET A 149 -3.82 55.97 1.03
CA MET A 149 -2.73 56.66 1.74
C MET A 149 -1.77 57.44 0.82
N THR A 150 -1.92 57.38 -0.49
CA THR A 150 -1.00 57.99 -1.47
C THR A 150 -1.42 59.37 -2.00
N TYR A 151 -2.26 60.11 -1.28
CA TYR A 151 -2.62 61.50 -1.61
C TYR A 151 -1.80 62.56 -0.87
#